data_AF-A0AAE7AKV1-F1
#
_entry.id   AF-A0AAE7AKV1-F1
#
_cell.length_a   1.000
_cell.length_b   1.000
_cell.length_c   1.000
_cell.angle_alpha   90.00
_cell.angle_beta   90.00
_cell.angle_gamma   90.00
#
_symmetry.space_group_name_H-M   'P 1'
#
loop_
_entity.id
_entity.type
_entity.pdbx_description
1 polymer ?
#
loop_
_entity_poly.entity_id
_entity_poly.type
_entity_poly.pdbx_seq_one_letter_code
_entity_poly.pdbx_strand_id
1 'polypeptide(L)'
;MWFFFQKNDPGSAISAGDHTPGPVLCRILKEIHAHLPAPPLGCRVCLCIIAASEFRRVQRIPMKTIELDDDLYFFIASQTRHIGESASDILRRLLEQPVKAGTTVPVAPVAQPQPLADAMGLEALLDSDELQKEEKSINRFMLVLSTLYRDNPDSFTQATEIKGRKRVYFSRDPEALRASGSTTKPKQVPDTPFWVITNTNTSRKQNMVAQLMASMGYDEALTARVCGAV
;
A
#
# COMPACT_ATOMS: atom_id res chain seq x y z
N MET A 1 -60.01 -2.02 -29.74
CA MET A 1 -59.66 -0.72 -30.35
C MET A 1 -58.22 -0.44 -29.98
N TRP A 2 -57.33 -0.53 -30.97
CA TRP A 2 -55.88 -0.38 -30.88
C TRP A 2 -55.49 1.08 -31.05
N PHE A 3 -54.62 1.64 -30.22
CA PHE A 3 -53.72 2.77 -30.57
C PHE A 3 -52.53 2.73 -29.59
N PHE A 4 -51.38 2.21 -30.02
CA PHE A 4 -50.26 2.85 -30.73
C PHE A 4 -49.23 3.52 -29.79
N PHE A 5 -48.10 2.82 -29.68
CA PHE A 5 -46.80 3.30 -29.24
C PHE A 5 -46.31 4.45 -30.16
N GLN A 6 -45.74 5.50 -29.58
CA GLN A 6 -44.84 6.39 -30.31
C GLN A 6 -43.55 6.58 -29.50
N LYS A 7 -42.45 6.19 -30.13
CA LYS A 7 -41.07 6.30 -29.67
C LYS A 7 -40.49 7.58 -30.30
N ASN A 8 -39.73 8.37 -29.54
CA ASN A 8 -38.73 9.32 -30.06
C ASN A 8 -37.76 9.70 -28.92
N ASP A 9 -36.52 9.22 -29.00
CA ASP A 9 -35.30 9.91 -28.50
C ASP A 9 -34.86 10.96 -29.58
N PRO A 10 -33.82 11.82 -29.45
CA PRO A 10 -32.84 12.04 -28.36
C PRO A 10 -32.53 13.54 -28.04
N GLY A 11 -31.82 13.78 -26.91
CA GLY A 11 -30.78 14.81 -26.79
C GLY A 11 -31.16 16.23 -26.34
N SER A 12 -30.68 16.66 -25.16
CA SER A 12 -29.89 17.89 -24.97
C SER A 12 -29.61 18.22 -23.51
N ALA A 13 -28.33 18.49 -23.23
CA ALA A 13 -27.78 19.42 -22.25
C ALA A 13 -28.41 19.50 -20.84
N ILE A 14 -27.77 18.83 -19.87
CA ILE A 14 -27.87 19.22 -18.46
C ILE A 14 -26.94 20.42 -18.22
N SER A 15 -27.57 21.59 -18.17
CA SER A 15 -27.00 22.86 -17.72
C SER A 15 -26.65 22.80 -16.23
N ALA A 16 -25.51 23.39 -15.87
CA ALA A 16 -25.16 23.67 -14.49
C ALA A 16 -26.22 24.60 -13.87
N GLY A 17 -26.85 24.13 -12.79
CA GLY A 17 -27.83 24.88 -12.01
C GLY A 17 -27.47 24.81 -10.53
N ASP A 18 -27.37 25.98 -9.92
CA ASP A 18 -27.02 26.25 -8.53
C ASP A 18 -27.74 25.35 -7.51
N HIS A 19 -26.97 24.66 -6.67
CA HIS A 19 -27.49 24.01 -5.47
C HIS A 19 -27.53 25.01 -4.32
N THR A 20 -28.58 25.84 -4.25
CA THR A 20 -28.94 26.51 -2.99
C THR A 20 -29.54 25.47 -2.03
N PRO A 21 -28.93 25.20 -0.86
CA PRO A 21 -29.52 24.31 0.13
C PRO A 21 -30.80 24.93 0.69
N GLY A 22 -31.86 24.12 0.75
CA GLY A 22 -33.20 24.58 1.13
C GLY A 22 -33.30 25.19 2.55
N PRO A 23 -34.40 25.91 2.84
CA PRO A 23 -34.57 26.75 4.03
C PRO A 23 -34.43 26.05 5.39
N VAL A 24 -34.48 24.71 5.41
CA VAL A 24 -34.30 23.89 6.62
C VAL A 24 -32.82 23.85 7.06
N LEU A 25 -31.87 23.80 6.12
CA LEU A 25 -30.43 23.81 6.44
C LEU A 25 -29.99 25.18 7.00
N CYS A 26 -30.57 26.27 6.49
CA CYS A 26 -30.28 27.63 6.96
C CYS A 26 -30.76 27.91 8.39
N ARG A 27 -31.79 27.22 8.88
CA ARG A 27 -32.23 27.33 10.28
C ARG A 27 -31.28 26.59 11.23
N ILE A 28 -30.90 25.37 10.88
CA ILE A 28 -29.97 24.55 11.67
C ILE A 28 -28.59 25.22 11.77
N LEU A 29 -28.10 25.83 10.69
CA LEU A 29 -26.83 26.57 10.69
C LEU A 29 -26.85 27.86 11.54
N LYS A 30 -28.03 28.46 11.77
CA LYS A 30 -28.19 29.64 12.64
C LYS A 30 -28.26 29.26 14.12
N GLU A 31 -28.87 28.12 14.46
CA GLU A 31 -28.88 27.62 15.85
C GLU A 31 -27.50 27.14 16.33
N ILE A 32 -26.71 26.52 15.43
CA ILE A 32 -25.34 26.09 15.77
C ILE A 32 -24.40 27.30 16.02
N HIS A 33 -24.62 28.43 15.35
CA HIS A 33 -23.83 29.65 15.55
C HIS A 33 -24.12 30.39 16.86
N ALA A 34 -25.22 30.09 17.55
CA ALA A 34 -25.63 30.82 18.77
C ALA A 34 -25.03 30.27 20.07
N HIS A 35 -24.44 29.07 20.06
CA HIS A 35 -23.99 28.37 21.28
C HIS A 35 -22.47 28.22 21.43
N LEU A 36 -21.66 28.89 20.59
CA LEU A 36 -20.21 28.88 20.72
C LEU A 36 -19.68 30.27 21.13
N PRO A 37 -18.98 30.41 22.27
CA PRO A 37 -18.30 31.65 22.61
C PRO A 37 -17.16 31.91 21.62
N ALA A 38 -17.06 33.15 21.13
CA ALA A 38 -16.06 33.57 20.18
C ALA A 38 -14.63 33.46 20.75
N PRO A 39 -13.67 32.86 20.03
CA PRO A 39 -12.26 32.95 20.41
C PRO A 39 -11.71 34.35 20.03
N PRO A 40 -10.80 34.93 20.84
CA PRO A 40 -10.17 36.19 20.50
C PRO A 40 -9.23 36.01 19.30
N LEU A 41 -9.11 37.07 18.51
CA LEU A 41 -8.34 37.13 17.28
C LEU A 41 -6.88 36.68 17.48
N GLY A 42 -6.47 35.65 16.73
CA GLY A 42 -5.07 35.27 16.57
C GLY A 42 -4.92 33.97 15.79
N CYS A 43 -4.40 34.05 14.57
CA CYS A 43 -3.97 32.91 13.73
C CYS A 43 -5.06 31.98 13.14
N ARG A 44 -5.72 32.43 12.05
CA ARG A 44 -6.51 31.58 11.13
C ARG A 44 -5.71 30.47 10.43
N VAL A 45 -4.39 30.40 10.62
CA VAL A 45 -3.52 29.35 10.05
C VAL A 45 -3.34 28.16 11.02
N CYS A 46 -3.56 28.35 12.33
CA CYS A 46 -3.27 27.30 13.32
C CYS A 46 -4.45 26.33 13.56
N LEU A 47 -5.71 26.78 13.47
CA LEU A 47 -6.87 25.89 13.62
C LEU A 47 -7.07 24.92 12.44
N CYS A 48 -6.64 25.28 11.23
CA CYS A 48 -6.76 24.40 10.06
C CYS A 48 -5.78 23.22 10.10
N ILE A 49 -4.62 23.37 10.75
CA ILE A 49 -3.62 22.30 10.88
C ILE A 49 -4.07 21.27 11.92
N ILE A 50 -4.68 21.70 13.04
CA ILE A 50 -5.21 20.79 14.07
C ILE A 50 -6.45 20.04 13.55
N ALA A 51 -7.32 20.70 12.77
CA ALA A 51 -8.45 20.03 12.13
C ALA A 51 -8.01 19.02 11.05
N ALA A 52 -6.93 19.28 10.31
CA ALA A 52 -6.41 18.35 9.30
C ALA A 52 -5.62 17.16 9.90
N SER A 53 -5.01 17.32 11.08
CA SER A 53 -4.30 16.23 11.78
C SER A 53 -5.25 15.28 12.52
N GLU A 54 -6.38 15.77 13.04
CA GLU A 54 -7.37 14.96 13.77
C GLU A 54 -8.38 14.28 12.84
N PHE A 55 -8.69 14.83 11.65
CA PHE A 55 -9.61 14.20 10.70
C PHE A 55 -9.03 12.98 9.98
N ARG A 56 -7.71 12.77 10.06
CA ARG A 56 -7.01 11.60 9.48
C ARG A 56 -6.92 10.41 10.46
N ARG A 57 -7.59 10.45 11.62
CA ARG A 57 -7.49 9.40 12.66
C ARG A 57 -8.67 8.43 12.77
N VAL A 58 -9.76 8.58 12.02
CA VAL A 58 -10.88 7.63 12.12
C VAL A 58 -11.49 7.29 10.75
N GLN A 59 -10.67 6.92 9.77
CA GLN A 59 -11.14 5.92 8.80
C GLN A 59 -11.17 4.59 9.55
N ARG A 60 -12.33 4.22 10.13
CA ARG A 60 -12.52 2.88 10.66
C ARG A 60 -12.32 1.91 9.49
N ILE A 61 -11.19 1.22 9.50
CA ILE A 61 -10.98 0.04 8.66
C ILE A 61 -12.19 -0.86 8.94
N PRO A 62 -12.97 -1.27 7.93
CA PRO A 62 -14.10 -2.15 8.16
C PRO A 62 -13.58 -3.42 8.85
N MET A 63 -14.22 -3.79 9.97
CA MET A 63 -13.90 -5.04 10.67
C MET A 63 -14.09 -6.19 9.69
N LYS A 64 -13.01 -6.91 9.39
CA LYS A 64 -13.05 -8.10 8.54
C LYS A 64 -13.33 -9.31 9.42
N THR A 65 -14.28 -10.14 9.01
CA THR A 65 -14.54 -11.43 9.63
C THR A 65 -13.54 -12.46 9.10
N ILE A 66 -12.95 -13.24 10.01
CA ILE A 66 -12.10 -14.39 9.70
C ILE A 66 -12.69 -15.60 10.41
N GLU A 67 -12.73 -16.74 9.71
CA GLU A 67 -13.11 -18.03 10.31
C GLU A 67 -11.87 -18.67 10.94
N LEU A 68 -12.01 -19.28 12.12
CA LEU A 68 -10.94 -19.93 12.87
C LEU A 68 -11.41 -21.30 13.32
N ASP A 69 -10.50 -22.28 13.34
CA ASP A 69 -10.76 -23.57 13.95
C ASP A 69 -10.87 -23.44 15.48
N ASP A 70 -11.65 -24.31 16.12
CA ASP A 70 -11.96 -24.23 17.57
C ASP A 70 -10.70 -24.22 18.45
N ASP A 71 -9.74 -25.09 18.17
CA ASP A 71 -8.49 -25.18 18.94
C ASP A 71 -7.66 -23.88 18.85
N LEU A 72 -7.66 -23.25 17.68
CA LEU A 72 -6.98 -21.97 17.45
C LEU A 72 -7.70 -20.83 18.15
N TYR A 73 -9.04 -20.83 18.12
CA TYR A 73 -9.85 -19.88 18.87
C TYR A 73 -9.57 -19.98 20.37
N PHE A 74 -9.54 -21.19 20.95
CA PHE A 74 -9.23 -21.39 22.36
C PHE A 74 -7.81 -20.93 22.70
N PHE A 75 -6.84 -21.22 21.84
CA PHE A 75 -5.47 -20.75 22.03
C PHE A 75 -5.42 -19.22 22.07
N ILE A 76 -6.01 -18.52 21.10
CA ILE A 76 -6.02 -17.05 21.06
C ILE A 76 -6.74 -16.47 22.28
N ALA A 77 -7.89 -17.04 22.66
CA ALA A 77 -8.65 -16.62 23.83
C ALA A 77 -7.85 -16.79 25.14
N SER A 78 -7.09 -17.88 25.27
CA SER A 78 -6.24 -18.14 26.45
C SER A 78 -5.12 -17.11 26.64
N GLN A 79 -4.74 -16.40 25.57
CA GLN A 79 -3.69 -15.39 25.59
C GLN A 79 -4.18 -14.01 26.04
N THR A 80 -5.46 -13.84 26.41
CA THR A 80 -6.05 -12.58 26.92
C THR A 80 -5.32 -12.11 28.18
N ARG A 81 -4.76 -10.90 28.17
CA ARG A 81 -4.07 -10.33 29.35
C ARG A 81 -4.89 -9.28 30.08
N HIS A 82 -5.76 -8.59 29.35
CA HIS A 82 -6.62 -7.54 29.89
C HIS A 82 -8.08 -7.81 29.57
N ILE A 83 -8.96 -7.57 30.55
CA ILE A 83 -10.40 -7.76 30.37
C ILE A 83 -10.88 -6.76 29.32
N GLY A 84 -11.51 -7.27 28.25
CA GLY A 84 -11.98 -6.45 27.13
C GLY A 84 -10.95 -6.18 26.02
N GLU A 85 -9.81 -6.88 26.02
CA GLU A 85 -8.85 -6.86 24.91
C GLU A 85 -9.52 -7.36 23.61
N SER A 86 -9.29 -6.68 22.49
CA SER A 86 -9.83 -7.14 21.21
C SER A 86 -9.00 -8.31 20.67
N ALA A 87 -9.63 -9.21 19.89
CA ALA A 87 -8.90 -10.30 19.25
C ALA A 87 -7.74 -9.81 18.38
N SER A 88 -7.89 -8.63 17.74
CA SER A 88 -6.83 -8.01 16.95
C SER A 88 -5.63 -7.59 17.79
N ASP A 89 -5.84 -7.12 19.02
CA ASP A 89 -4.75 -6.69 19.92
C ASP A 89 -3.98 -7.90 20.43
N ILE A 90 -4.68 -8.98 20.78
CA ILE A 90 -4.08 -10.27 21.14
C ILE A 90 -3.19 -10.77 19.99
N LEU A 91 -3.71 -10.76 18.76
CA LEU A 91 -3.00 -11.26 17.59
C LEU A 91 -1.76 -10.43 17.23
N ARG A 92 -1.84 -9.10 17.29
CA ARG A 92 -0.66 -8.24 17.08
C ARG A 92 0.45 -8.57 18.06
N ARG A 93 0.11 -8.67 19.35
CA ARG A 93 1.07 -9.04 20.39
C ARG A 93 1.66 -10.44 20.19
N LEU A 94 0.88 -11.42 19.74
CA LEU A 94 1.38 -12.77 19.49
C LEU A 94 2.33 -12.82 18.28
N LEU A 95 2.02 -12.06 17.23
CA LEU A 95 2.82 -12.01 16.00
C LEU A 95 4.07 -11.12 16.13
N GLU A 96 4.02 -10.09 16.99
CA GLU A 96 5.14 -9.17 17.25
C GLU A 96 6.15 -9.70 18.29
N GLN A 97 5.86 -10.81 18.96
CA GLN A 97 6.82 -11.41 19.89
C GLN A 97 7.95 -12.10 19.10
N PRO A 98 9.23 -11.74 19.31
CA PRO A 98 10.34 -12.51 18.78
C PRO A 98 10.32 -13.88 19.43
N VAL A 99 10.30 -14.91 18.58
CA VAL A 99 10.32 -16.33 18.93
C VAL A 99 11.30 -16.58 20.08
N LYS A 100 10.78 -16.75 21.30
CA LYS A 100 11.59 -17.13 22.46
C LYS A 100 10.95 -18.28 23.23
N ALA A 101 11.31 -19.47 22.79
CA ALA A 101 11.69 -20.61 23.61
C ALA A 101 12.56 -21.52 22.72
N GLY A 102 13.83 -21.81 22.96
CA GLY A 102 14.83 -21.35 23.91
C GLY A 102 16.15 -22.02 23.54
N THR A 103 17.28 -21.32 23.66
CA THR A 103 18.62 -21.85 23.99
C THR A 103 19.54 -20.64 24.19
N THR A 104 20.18 -20.61 25.36
CA THR A 104 21.10 -19.60 25.87
C THR A 104 22.52 -19.80 25.33
N VAL A 105 23.22 -18.73 24.92
CA VAL A 105 24.68 -18.45 25.14
C VAL A 105 25.04 -17.04 24.61
N PRO A 106 26.15 -16.39 25.06
CA PRO A 106 26.13 -15.00 25.55
C PRO A 106 26.68 -13.92 24.58
N VAL A 107 26.50 -12.68 25.03
CA VAL A 107 26.85 -11.36 24.46
C VAL A 107 28.33 -11.18 24.09
N ALA A 108 28.58 -10.62 22.90
CA ALA A 108 29.77 -9.80 22.55
C ALA A 108 29.39 -8.83 21.38
N PRO A 109 30.18 -7.78 21.07
CA PRO A 109 29.82 -6.38 21.25
C PRO A 109 29.42 -5.63 19.97
N VAL A 110 28.94 -4.40 20.17
CA VAL A 110 28.57 -3.38 19.17
C VAL A 110 29.58 -3.30 18.02
N ALA A 111 29.13 -3.64 16.82
CA ALA A 111 29.75 -3.26 15.55
C ALA A 111 28.68 -2.69 14.61
N GLN A 112 29.12 -1.70 13.84
CA GLN A 112 28.40 -0.85 12.89
C GLN A 112 27.63 -1.60 11.77
N PRO A 113 26.78 -0.91 10.99
CA PRO A 113 25.57 -1.49 10.38
C PRO A 113 25.89 -2.41 9.21
N GLN A 114 25.46 -3.67 9.32
CA GLN A 114 25.41 -4.65 8.23
C GLN A 114 24.27 -5.65 8.51
N PRO A 115 23.65 -6.26 7.49
CA PRO A 115 24.34 -6.71 6.28
C PRO A 115 23.74 -6.24 4.96
N LEU A 116 24.63 -6.26 3.96
CA LEU A 116 24.30 -6.46 2.55
C LEU A 116 23.02 -7.31 2.44
N ALA A 117 22.03 -6.84 1.69
CA ALA A 117 20.88 -7.67 1.35
C ALA A 117 21.39 -9.04 0.89
N ASP A 118 20.80 -10.11 1.44
CA ASP A 118 21.25 -11.47 1.21
C ASP A 118 21.10 -11.78 -0.30
N ALA A 119 22.19 -11.59 -1.06
CA ALA A 119 22.18 -11.65 -2.52
C ALA A 119 21.99 -13.07 -3.06
N MET A 120 21.92 -14.06 -2.16
CA MET A 120 21.77 -15.47 -2.48
C MET A 120 20.59 -15.75 -3.41
N GLY A 121 19.44 -15.12 -3.19
CA GLY A 121 18.25 -15.37 -4.01
C GLY A 121 18.38 -14.84 -5.45
N LEU A 122 19.01 -13.68 -5.61
CA LEU A 122 19.17 -13.02 -6.90
C LEU A 122 20.32 -13.60 -7.73
N GLU A 123 21.44 -13.96 -7.09
CA GLU A 123 22.53 -14.72 -7.73
C GLU A 123 22.02 -16.08 -8.22
N ALA A 124 21.28 -16.82 -7.37
CA ALA A 124 20.68 -18.09 -7.76
C ALA A 124 19.69 -17.96 -8.94
N LEU A 125 18.91 -16.87 -8.99
CA LEU A 125 18.00 -16.60 -10.11
C LEU A 125 18.74 -16.30 -11.42
N LEU A 126 19.93 -15.68 -11.34
CA LEU A 126 20.76 -15.44 -12.53
C LEU A 126 21.39 -16.74 -13.04
N ASP A 127 21.73 -17.66 -12.14
CA ASP A 127 22.40 -18.92 -12.47
C ASP A 127 21.44 -20.02 -12.95
N SER A 128 20.13 -19.91 -12.70
CA SER A 128 19.11 -20.94 -12.97
C SER A 128 18.51 -20.90 -14.39
N ASP A 129 18.98 -19.98 -15.23
CA ASP A 129 18.47 -19.67 -16.58
C ASP A 129 16.98 -19.30 -16.64
N GLU A 130 16.28 -19.16 -15.51
CA GLU A 130 14.84 -18.88 -15.48
C GLU A 130 14.49 -17.53 -16.10
N LEU A 131 15.35 -16.52 -15.90
CA LEU A 131 15.20 -15.24 -16.58
C LEU A 131 15.39 -15.39 -18.09
N GLN A 132 16.31 -16.23 -18.56
CA GLN A 132 16.56 -16.42 -20.00
C GLN A 132 15.43 -17.19 -20.69
N LYS A 133 14.78 -18.13 -19.99
CA LYS A 133 13.63 -18.91 -20.49
C LYS A 133 12.38 -18.04 -20.71
N GLU A 134 12.28 -16.90 -20.04
CA GLU A 134 11.15 -15.98 -20.20
C GLU A 134 11.35 -15.02 -21.37
N GLU A 135 10.57 -15.19 -22.43
CA GLU A 135 10.66 -14.34 -23.64
C GLU A 135 10.28 -12.88 -23.37
N LYS A 136 9.31 -12.66 -22.47
CA LYS A 136 8.72 -11.35 -22.24
C LYS A 136 9.45 -10.61 -21.12
N SER A 137 9.94 -9.41 -21.41
CA SER A 137 10.60 -8.55 -20.41
C SER A 137 9.74 -8.24 -19.19
N ILE A 138 8.41 -8.21 -19.35
CA ILE A 138 7.50 -8.07 -18.21
C ILE A 138 7.58 -9.28 -17.27
N ASN A 139 7.71 -10.51 -17.77
CA ASN A 139 7.77 -11.69 -16.91
C ASN A 139 9.11 -11.75 -16.15
N ARG A 140 10.22 -11.48 -16.84
CA ARG A 140 11.54 -11.34 -16.21
C ARG A 140 11.55 -10.28 -15.12
N PHE A 141 10.96 -9.12 -15.40
CA PHE A 141 10.78 -8.07 -14.39
C PHE A 141 9.98 -8.54 -13.17
N MET A 142 8.88 -9.26 -13.36
CA MET A 142 8.08 -9.76 -12.24
C MET A 142 8.83 -10.80 -11.41
N LEU A 143 9.61 -11.69 -12.04
CA LEU A 143 10.48 -12.65 -11.34
C LEU A 143 11.51 -11.95 -10.46
N VAL A 144 12.19 -10.93 -11.00
CA VAL A 144 13.14 -10.13 -10.23
C VAL A 144 12.47 -9.48 -9.02
N LEU A 145 11.29 -8.88 -9.20
CA LEU A 145 10.56 -8.25 -8.09
C LEU A 145 10.13 -9.26 -7.01
N SER A 146 9.63 -10.43 -7.41
CA SER A 146 9.26 -11.51 -6.47
C SER A 146 10.48 -11.98 -5.68
N THR A 147 11.64 -12.14 -6.33
CA THR A 147 12.88 -12.53 -5.65
C THR A 147 13.37 -11.44 -4.69
N LEU A 148 13.41 -10.17 -5.11
CA LEU A 148 13.83 -9.08 -4.22
C LEU A 148 12.95 -8.98 -2.97
N TYR A 149 11.63 -9.19 -3.11
CA TYR A 149 10.74 -9.21 -1.96
C TYR A 149 10.96 -10.43 -1.06
N ARG A 150 11.20 -11.61 -1.64
CA ARG A 150 11.49 -12.84 -0.89
C ARG A 150 12.79 -12.73 -0.09
N ASP A 151 13.82 -12.12 -0.67
CA ASP A 151 15.13 -11.97 -0.02
C ASP A 151 15.04 -11.02 1.18
N ASN A 152 14.32 -9.90 1.03
CA ASN A 152 14.09 -8.97 2.15
C ASN A 152 12.78 -8.16 1.99
N PRO A 153 11.66 -8.62 2.60
CA PRO A 153 10.36 -7.94 2.51
C PRO A 153 10.35 -6.51 3.05
N ASP A 154 11.10 -6.24 4.11
CA ASP A 154 11.13 -4.95 4.80
C ASP A 154 11.89 -3.92 3.96
N SER A 155 13.09 -4.29 3.49
CA SER A 155 13.91 -3.46 2.62
C SER A 155 13.21 -3.21 1.27
N PHE A 156 12.57 -4.23 0.69
CA PHE A 156 11.76 -4.07 -0.51
C PHE A 156 10.61 -3.09 -0.28
N THR A 157 9.88 -3.22 0.84
CA THR A 157 8.77 -2.32 1.17
C THR A 157 9.24 -0.87 1.20
N GLN A 158 10.38 -0.58 1.84
CA GLN A 158 10.95 0.76 1.86
C GLN A 158 11.38 1.22 0.45
N ALA A 159 12.03 0.35 -0.32
CA ALA A 159 12.50 0.65 -1.66
C ALA A 159 11.35 0.93 -2.66
N THR A 160 10.15 0.39 -2.43
CA THR A 160 8.97 0.63 -3.28
C THR A 160 8.41 2.06 -3.22
N GLU A 161 8.92 2.91 -2.33
CA GLU A 161 8.53 4.34 -2.26
C GLU A 161 8.93 5.15 -3.51
N ILE A 162 9.73 4.56 -4.41
CA ILE A 162 10.09 5.17 -5.70
C ILE A 162 8.84 5.47 -6.55
N LYS A 163 8.86 6.65 -7.18
CA LYS A 163 7.75 7.13 -8.02
C LYS A 163 8.27 7.93 -9.19
N GLY A 164 7.46 7.96 -10.26
CA GLY A 164 7.68 8.88 -11.37
C GLY A 164 7.20 10.29 -11.03
N ARG A 165 7.31 11.20 -12.01
CA ARG A 165 6.86 12.59 -11.87
C ARG A 165 5.39 12.71 -11.44
N LYS A 166 4.52 11.90 -12.06
CA LYS A 166 3.06 11.92 -11.84
C LYS A 166 2.48 10.56 -11.46
N ARG A 167 3.26 9.49 -11.63
CA ARG A 167 2.79 8.10 -11.54
C ARG A 167 3.41 7.42 -10.34
N VAL A 168 2.58 6.76 -9.55
CA VAL A 168 3.03 5.82 -8.53
C VAL A 168 3.41 4.52 -9.24
N TYR A 169 4.56 3.94 -8.89
CA TYR A 169 5.04 2.72 -9.54
C TYR A 169 4.57 1.47 -8.84
N PHE A 170 4.63 1.48 -7.51
CA PHE A 170 4.27 0.36 -6.64
C PHE A 170 3.22 0.77 -5.63
N SER A 171 2.30 -0.13 -5.30
CA SER A 171 1.27 0.08 -4.29
C SER A 171 0.75 -1.24 -3.77
N ARG A 172 0.24 -1.26 -2.54
CA ARG A 172 -0.56 -2.40 -2.02
C ARG A 172 -2.03 -2.34 -2.47
N ASP A 173 -2.43 -1.21 -3.04
CA ASP A 173 -3.76 -0.99 -3.62
C ASP A 173 -3.64 -0.69 -5.12
N PRO A 174 -4.22 -1.53 -6.00
CA PRO A 174 -4.19 -1.29 -7.44
C PRO A 174 -4.94 -0.03 -7.87
N GLU A 175 -5.94 0.43 -7.12
CA GLU A 175 -6.68 1.65 -7.45
C GLU A 175 -5.79 2.89 -7.33
N ALA A 176 -4.90 2.95 -6.33
CA ALA A 176 -3.91 4.02 -6.22
C ALA A 176 -3.02 4.14 -7.48
N LEU A 177 -2.68 3.01 -8.11
CA LEU A 177 -1.90 3.00 -9.36
C LEU A 177 -2.73 3.50 -10.55
N ARG A 178 -4.03 3.14 -10.62
CA ARG A 178 -4.96 3.65 -11.64
C ARG A 178 -5.22 5.14 -11.49
N ALA A 179 -5.39 5.61 -10.25
CA ALA A 179 -5.61 7.02 -9.93
C ALA A 179 -4.41 7.90 -10.32
N SER A 180 -3.18 7.37 -10.19
CA SER A 180 -1.97 8.07 -10.63
C SER A 180 -1.83 8.18 -12.17
N GLY A 181 -2.60 7.39 -12.92
CA GLY A 181 -2.69 7.48 -14.37
C GLY A 181 -3.57 6.40 -14.99
N SER A 182 -4.51 6.80 -15.86
CA SER A 182 -5.48 5.90 -16.50
C SER A 182 -4.87 4.79 -17.37
N THR A 183 -3.62 4.95 -17.80
CA THR A 183 -2.92 4.01 -18.70
C THR A 183 -1.87 3.16 -18.00
N THR A 184 -1.86 3.04 -16.66
CA THR A 184 -0.77 2.35 -15.91
C THR A 184 -0.79 0.83 -16.01
N LYS A 185 -1.94 0.21 -16.33
CA LYS A 185 -2.15 -1.25 -16.39
C LYS A 185 -1.51 -1.98 -15.18
N PRO A 186 -2.04 -1.82 -13.96
CA PRO A 186 -1.49 -2.47 -12.77
C PRO A 186 -1.53 -4.00 -12.89
N LYS A 187 -0.47 -4.68 -12.44
CA LYS A 187 -0.41 -6.14 -12.31
C LYS A 187 0.14 -6.50 -10.93
N GLN A 188 -0.43 -7.52 -10.30
CA GLN A 188 0.06 -8.03 -9.02
C GLN A 188 1.40 -8.74 -9.23
N VAL A 189 2.37 -8.46 -8.36
CA VAL A 189 3.65 -9.17 -8.32
C VAL A 189 3.45 -10.49 -7.59
N PRO A 190 3.76 -11.65 -8.22
CA PRO A 190 3.55 -12.97 -7.62
C PRO A 190 4.18 -13.07 -6.23
N ASP A 191 3.46 -13.70 -5.30
CA ASP A 191 3.91 -13.97 -3.93
C ASP A 191 4.26 -12.72 -3.10
N THR A 192 3.71 -11.56 -3.50
CA THR A 192 3.86 -10.31 -2.75
C THR A 192 2.52 -9.59 -2.55
N PRO A 193 2.42 -8.69 -1.56
CA PRO A 193 1.26 -7.81 -1.39
C PRO A 193 1.29 -6.60 -2.35
N PHE A 194 2.24 -6.52 -3.28
CA PHE A 194 2.46 -5.36 -4.13
C PHE A 194 1.89 -5.53 -5.54
N TRP A 195 1.39 -4.41 -6.06
CA TRP A 195 1.05 -4.20 -7.45
C TRP A 195 2.07 -3.26 -8.07
N VAL A 196 2.34 -3.46 -9.36
CA VAL A 196 3.25 -2.63 -10.14
C VAL A 196 2.60 -2.17 -11.46
N ILE A 197 2.97 -0.98 -11.93
CA ILE A 197 2.56 -0.51 -13.26
C ILE A 197 3.28 -1.30 -14.37
N THR A 198 2.55 -1.78 -15.38
CA THR A 198 3.15 -2.61 -16.44
C THR A 198 3.25 -1.91 -17.79
N ASN A 199 2.54 -0.80 -17.99
CA ASN A 199 2.63 0.00 -19.21
C ASN A 199 3.87 0.91 -19.19
N THR A 200 5.04 0.29 -19.22
CA THR A 200 6.36 0.91 -19.22
C THR A 200 7.26 0.19 -20.23
N ASN A 201 8.20 0.91 -20.84
CA ASN A 201 9.19 0.28 -21.73
C ASN A 201 10.27 -0.48 -20.93
N THR A 202 11.09 -1.28 -21.61
CA THR A 202 12.13 -2.10 -20.97
C THR A 202 13.13 -1.25 -20.19
N SER A 203 13.64 -0.15 -20.77
CA SER A 203 14.55 0.75 -20.06
C SER A 203 13.96 1.31 -18.77
N ARG A 204 12.65 1.58 -18.73
CA ARG A 204 11.97 2.02 -17.50
C ARG A 204 11.91 0.90 -16.46
N LYS A 205 11.66 -0.35 -16.86
CA LYS A 205 11.67 -1.52 -15.96
C LYS A 205 13.06 -1.70 -15.34
N GLN A 206 14.10 -1.67 -16.16
CA GLN A 206 15.49 -1.74 -15.72
C GLN A 206 15.83 -0.62 -14.73
N ASN A 207 15.41 0.62 -15.03
CA ASN A 207 15.59 1.74 -14.09
C ASN A 207 14.84 1.55 -12.76
N MET A 208 13.64 0.96 -12.77
CA MET A 208 12.91 0.65 -11.53
C MET A 208 13.64 -0.41 -10.71
N VAL A 209 14.14 -1.47 -11.35
CA VAL A 209 14.96 -2.50 -10.70
C VAL A 209 16.23 -1.90 -10.11
N ALA A 210 16.97 -1.09 -10.88
CA ALA A 210 18.19 -0.45 -10.42
C ALA A 210 17.96 0.42 -9.18
N GLN A 211 16.88 1.22 -9.16
CA GLN A 211 16.54 2.04 -8.00
C GLN A 211 16.14 1.21 -6.78
N LEU A 212 15.38 0.13 -6.98
CA LEU A 212 15.03 -0.80 -5.90
C LEU A 212 16.29 -1.42 -5.31
N MET A 213 17.13 -2.03 -6.16
CA MET A 213 18.35 -2.70 -5.73
C MET A 213 19.33 -1.75 -5.03
N ALA A 214 19.51 -0.54 -5.55
CA ALA A 214 20.33 0.48 -4.90
C ALA A 214 19.77 0.87 -3.52
N SER A 215 18.45 1.05 -3.39
CA SER A 215 17.81 1.36 -2.11
C SER A 215 17.88 0.19 -1.12
N MET A 216 17.93 -1.05 -1.61
CA MET A 216 18.08 -2.26 -0.80
C MET A 216 19.54 -2.58 -0.47
N GLY A 217 20.51 -1.81 -0.99
CA GLY A 217 21.93 -1.96 -0.67
C GLY A 217 22.64 -3.07 -1.46
N TYR A 218 22.13 -3.47 -2.63
CA TYR A 218 22.83 -4.40 -3.52
C TYR A 218 23.99 -3.71 -4.24
N ASP A 219 25.01 -4.50 -4.59
CA ASP A 219 26.16 -4.03 -5.35
C ASP A 219 25.80 -3.60 -6.78
N GLU A 220 26.55 -2.63 -7.31
CA GLU A 220 26.32 -2.07 -8.64
C GLU A 220 26.58 -3.08 -9.76
N ALA A 221 27.59 -3.96 -9.61
CA ALA A 221 27.90 -4.97 -10.63
C ALA A 221 26.80 -6.03 -10.72
N LEU A 222 26.27 -6.49 -9.57
CA LEU A 222 25.11 -7.38 -9.54
C LEU A 222 23.86 -6.69 -10.11
N THR A 223 23.63 -5.43 -9.73
CA THR A 223 22.52 -4.64 -10.27
C THR A 223 22.57 -4.52 -11.80
N ALA A 224 23.75 -4.30 -12.36
CA ALA A 224 23.93 -4.21 -13.82
C ALA A 224 23.63 -5.54 -14.52
N ARG A 225 24.07 -6.69 -13.96
CA ARG A 225 23.74 -8.03 -14.47
C ARG A 225 22.24 -8.28 -14.50
N VAL A 226 21.56 -8.00 -13.37
CA VAL A 226 20.10 -8.18 -13.24
C VAL A 226 19.34 -7.27 -14.20
N CYS A 227 19.73 -5.99 -14.30
CA CYS A 227 19.11 -5.07 -15.24
C CYS A 227 19.30 -5.52 -16.70
N GLY A 228 20.47 -6.07 -17.05
CA GLY A 228 20.73 -6.63 -18.38
C GLY A 228 19.85 -7.84 -18.72
N ALA A 229 19.44 -8.61 -17.71
CA ALA A 229 18.57 -9.77 -17.85
C ALA A 229 17.08 -9.41 -17.97
N VAL A 230 16.65 -8.19 -17.62
CA VAL A 230 15.26 -7.71 -17.72
C VAL A 230 14.95 -7.14 -19.09
#